data_AF-A0A8J2T044-F1
#
_entry.id   AF-A0A8J2T044-F1
#
_cell.length_a   1.000
_cell.length_b   1.000
_cell.length_c   1.000
_cell.angle_alpha   90.00
_cell.angle_beta   90.00
_cell.angle_gamma   90.00
#
_symmetry.space_group_name_H-M   'P 1'
#
loop_
_entity.id
_entity.type
_entity.pdbx_description
1 polymer ?
#
loop_
_entity_poly.entity_id
_entity_poly.type
_entity_poly.pdbx_seq_one_letter_code
_entity_poly.pdbx_strand_id
1 'polypeptide(L)'
;MARRLLLLYPALATAVVLRRTPLTPLKVTGKDAGAFLHAMLSADVSTLRPNRHVDACLLTGQSTLTDLITIARCQEEWLLLCEDVSTVVRELEKRRVIEDVTFTEKDAAVFDVLHGDAVADALADTALSLEPTAVYHNDDVWALGGTSLREAGGRIITNADDGTIDAWERARVEKGRPRSGFEFSTSYDSKLLESCGPLESGLAFACAEGKCYLGAELVGKRRKAPSLRCRLRGLRFEEEVDLRPGTAFGEGVLTSVNGKNGLAFIERKANLKIGDAVTVSGVPATLAALEFSDCEEDAEEEVVVAEPSEKERKAAKLAAMQAKLAAAGLAKPDEADAAAAEAARKAAKLKAMQEKLAAAGLAKADEADSEAAEAARKAAKLQAMREKLAAAGLPTPD
;
A
#
# COMPACT_ATOMS: atom_id res chain seq x y z
N MET A 1 19.05 -28.64 19.87
CA MET A 1 17.84 -28.04 19.23
C MET A 1 17.56 -28.55 17.83
N ALA A 2 18.56 -29.01 17.04
CA ALA A 2 18.35 -29.58 15.69
C ALA A 2 17.33 -30.76 15.61
N ARG A 3 17.20 -31.58 16.65
CA ARG A 3 16.18 -32.65 16.72
C ARG A 3 14.73 -32.15 16.82
N ARG A 4 14.47 -30.88 17.18
CA ARG A 4 13.10 -30.36 17.35
C ARG A 4 12.45 -29.91 16.04
N LEU A 5 13.23 -29.57 15.01
CA LEU A 5 12.72 -29.18 13.70
C LEU A 5 12.40 -30.39 12.80
N LEU A 6 13.12 -31.50 12.96
CA LEU A 6 12.72 -32.81 12.39
C LEU A 6 11.44 -33.38 13.01
N LEU A 7 11.08 -32.94 14.23
CA LEU A 7 9.80 -33.28 14.89
C LEU A 7 8.65 -32.35 14.49
N LEU A 8 8.92 -31.22 13.84
CA LEU A 8 7.88 -30.34 13.30
C LEU A 8 7.20 -30.98 12.10
N TYR A 9 7.93 -31.73 11.26
CA TYR A 9 7.38 -32.26 10.01
C TYR A 9 6.12 -33.14 10.20
N PRO A 10 6.08 -34.11 11.14
CA PRO A 10 4.87 -34.91 11.37
C PRO A 10 3.73 -34.12 12.03
N ALA A 11 4.03 -33.17 12.92
CA ALA A 11 3.03 -32.33 13.60
C ALA A 11 2.41 -31.29 12.64
N LEU A 12 3.24 -30.70 11.78
CA LEU A 12 2.84 -29.85 10.67
C LEU A 12 2.00 -30.65 9.66
N ALA A 13 2.38 -31.89 9.33
CA ALA A 13 1.64 -32.73 8.40
C ALA A 13 0.20 -33.10 8.85
N THR A 14 -0.08 -33.07 10.16
CA THR A 14 -1.40 -33.44 10.70
C THR A 14 -2.31 -32.26 11.05
N ALA A 15 -1.77 -31.06 11.26
CA ALA A 15 -2.53 -29.88 11.71
C ALA A 15 -2.36 -28.65 10.82
N VAL A 16 -1.30 -28.58 10.00
CA VAL A 16 -0.89 -27.39 9.24
C VAL A 16 -1.00 -27.62 7.75
N VAL A 17 -1.70 -26.73 7.05
CA VAL A 17 -1.61 -26.68 5.59
C VAL A 17 -0.32 -25.96 5.23
N LEU A 18 0.73 -26.73 4.93
CA LEU A 18 1.96 -26.21 4.31
C LEU A 18 1.68 -25.89 2.83
N ARG A 19 1.90 -24.64 2.44
CA ARG A 19 1.68 -24.19 1.06
C ARG A 19 3.00 -23.72 0.49
N ARG A 20 3.56 -24.46 -0.47
CA ARG A 20 4.75 -24.01 -1.21
C ARG A 20 4.43 -22.69 -1.91
N THR A 21 5.23 -21.68 -1.63
CA THR A 21 5.12 -20.35 -2.21
C THR A 21 6.04 -20.23 -3.43
N PRO A 22 5.78 -19.29 -4.35
CA PRO A 22 6.71 -18.96 -5.44
C PRO A 22 7.89 -18.09 -4.97
N LEU A 23 8.04 -17.84 -3.67
CA LEU A 23 9.08 -16.96 -3.16
C LEU A 23 10.43 -17.67 -3.16
N THR A 24 11.46 -16.94 -3.58
CA THR A 24 12.84 -17.38 -3.55
C THR A 24 13.62 -16.55 -2.54
N PRO A 25 14.41 -17.17 -1.64
CA PRO A 25 15.21 -16.44 -0.69
C PRO A 25 16.48 -15.86 -1.33
N LEU A 26 16.68 -14.56 -1.17
CA LEU A 26 17.86 -13.82 -1.60
C LEU A 26 18.65 -13.37 -0.37
N LYS A 27 19.85 -13.90 -0.20
CA LYS A 27 20.80 -13.45 0.82
C LYS A 27 21.44 -12.14 0.41
N VAL A 28 21.54 -11.19 1.34
CA VAL A 28 22.24 -9.92 1.16
C VAL A 28 23.24 -9.71 2.29
N THR A 29 24.52 -9.57 1.92
CA THR A 29 25.64 -9.40 2.86
C THR A 29 26.49 -8.19 2.47
N GLY A 30 27.37 -7.76 3.38
CA GLY A 30 28.32 -6.66 3.17
C GLY A 30 28.13 -5.53 4.17
N LYS A 31 29.15 -4.69 4.33
CA LYS A 31 29.18 -3.65 5.39
C LYS A 31 28.07 -2.61 5.23
N ASP A 32 27.68 -2.34 3.98
CA ASP A 32 26.70 -1.31 3.66
C ASP A 32 25.28 -1.87 3.47
N ALA A 33 25.08 -3.19 3.59
CA ALA A 33 23.82 -3.86 3.24
C ALA A 33 22.60 -3.26 3.94
N GLY A 34 22.68 -2.97 5.24
CA GLY A 34 21.55 -2.39 5.98
C GLY A 34 21.19 -0.97 5.52
N ALA A 35 22.19 -0.10 5.32
CA ALA A 35 21.98 1.26 4.86
C ALA A 35 21.48 1.30 3.41
N PHE A 36 22.05 0.44 2.56
CA PHE A 36 21.64 0.28 1.17
C PHE A 36 20.18 -0.21 1.06
N LEU A 37 19.81 -1.28 1.77
CA LEU A 37 18.44 -1.79 1.78
C LEU A 37 17.46 -0.78 2.38
N HIS A 38 17.88 -0.01 3.38
CA HIS A 38 17.08 1.11 3.89
C HIS A 38 16.87 2.18 2.81
N ALA A 39 17.84 2.53 1.98
CA ALA A 39 17.61 3.49 0.90
C ALA A 39 16.71 2.94 -0.22
N MET A 40 16.75 1.63 -0.48
CA MET A 40 16.08 1.01 -1.63
C MET A 40 14.63 0.59 -1.36
N LEU A 41 14.32 0.12 -0.15
CA LEU A 41 13.01 -0.46 0.18
C LEU A 41 12.09 0.57 0.84
N SER A 42 10.77 0.39 0.74
CA SER A 42 9.80 1.35 1.31
C SER A 42 9.65 1.27 2.83
N ALA A 43 9.97 0.14 3.48
CA ALA A 43 9.85 -0.03 4.95
C ALA A 43 11.11 0.46 5.70
N ASP A 44 10.98 0.89 6.94
CA ASP A 44 12.16 1.30 7.74
C ASP A 44 12.99 0.08 8.19
N VAL A 45 14.02 -0.22 7.40
CA VAL A 45 14.97 -1.32 7.66
C VAL A 45 15.98 -0.96 8.74
N SER A 46 16.21 0.33 9.02
CA SER A 46 17.29 0.77 9.92
C SER A 46 17.00 0.44 11.38
N THR A 47 15.72 0.41 11.73
CA THR A 47 15.20 0.08 13.06
C THR A 47 14.87 -1.40 13.22
N LEU A 48 14.98 -2.21 12.15
CA LEU A 48 14.69 -3.63 12.20
C LEU A 48 15.70 -4.32 13.11
N ARG A 49 15.23 -4.97 14.18
CA ARG A 49 16.09 -5.68 15.13
C ARG A 49 16.54 -7.03 14.56
N PRO A 50 17.67 -7.59 15.00
CA PRO A 50 18.00 -8.98 14.67
C PRO A 50 16.84 -9.91 15.01
N ASN A 51 16.66 -10.93 14.18
CA ASN A 51 15.58 -11.92 14.28
C ASN A 51 14.18 -11.31 14.16
N ARG A 52 14.06 -10.24 13.37
CA ARG A 52 12.78 -9.62 13.00
C ARG A 52 12.68 -9.44 11.49
N HIS A 53 11.46 -9.41 10.99
CA HIS A 53 11.18 -9.10 9.60
C HIS A 53 10.13 -8.00 9.44
N VAL A 54 10.04 -7.45 8.23
CA VAL A 54 9.01 -6.50 7.82
C VAL A 54 8.73 -6.66 6.34
N ASP A 55 7.49 -6.39 5.91
CA ASP A 55 7.16 -6.33 4.50
C ASP A 55 7.49 -4.94 3.94
N ALA A 56 8.07 -4.92 2.75
CA ALA A 56 8.52 -3.71 2.08
C ALA A 56 8.31 -3.83 0.56
N CYS A 57 8.01 -2.71 -0.09
CA CYS A 57 7.96 -2.63 -1.54
C CYS A 57 9.32 -2.22 -2.09
N LEU A 58 9.75 -2.85 -3.18
CA LEU A 58 10.78 -2.33 -4.07
C LEU A 58 10.11 -1.57 -5.21
N LEU A 59 10.52 -0.32 -5.43
CA LEU A 59 9.89 0.56 -6.41
C LEU A 59 10.84 0.98 -7.52
N THR A 60 10.27 1.44 -8.63
CA THR A 60 11.01 2.24 -9.62
C THR A 60 11.14 3.70 -9.18
N GLY A 61 11.93 4.50 -9.90
CA GLY A 61 11.98 5.95 -9.68
C GLY A 61 10.62 6.65 -9.88
N GLN A 62 9.72 6.01 -10.63
CA GLN A 62 8.35 6.47 -10.92
C GLN A 62 7.32 5.96 -9.90
N SER A 63 7.76 5.38 -8.78
CA SER A 63 6.92 4.77 -7.72
C SER A 63 6.04 3.62 -8.19
N THR A 64 6.39 2.96 -9.29
CA THR A 64 5.72 1.72 -9.71
C THR A 64 6.29 0.53 -8.93
N LEU A 65 5.44 -0.44 -8.62
CA LEU A 65 5.86 -1.66 -7.92
C LEU A 65 6.75 -2.51 -8.83
N THR A 66 7.93 -2.85 -8.32
CA THR A 66 8.79 -3.88 -8.87
C THR A 66 8.52 -5.21 -8.19
N ASP A 67 8.56 -5.22 -6.85
CA ASP A 67 8.28 -6.41 -6.05
C ASP A 67 7.77 -6.07 -4.63
N LEU A 68 7.06 -7.01 -4.01
CA LEU A 68 6.71 -7.02 -2.59
C LEU A 68 7.64 -7.99 -1.87
N ILE A 69 8.50 -7.44 -1.03
CA ILE A 69 9.61 -8.16 -0.40
C ILE A 69 9.33 -8.30 1.10
N THR A 70 9.42 -9.51 1.63
CA THR A 70 9.58 -9.69 3.08
C THR A 70 11.08 -9.65 3.38
N ILE A 71 11.53 -8.63 4.11
CA ILE A 71 12.93 -8.49 4.53
C ILE A 71 13.09 -8.90 6.00
N ALA A 72 14.00 -9.83 6.25
CA ALA A 72 14.38 -10.30 7.57
C ALA A 72 15.81 -9.88 7.91
N ARG A 73 16.03 -9.41 9.15
CA ARG A 73 17.36 -9.15 9.68
C ARG A 73 17.83 -10.34 10.48
N CYS A 74 18.99 -10.87 10.11
CA CYS A 74 19.68 -11.95 10.79
C CYS A 74 20.85 -11.35 11.59
N GLN A 75 21.62 -12.17 12.29
CA GLN A 75 22.76 -11.65 13.07
C GLN A 75 23.81 -10.96 12.19
N GLU A 76 24.22 -11.60 11.09
CA GLU A 76 25.30 -11.11 10.22
C GLU A 76 24.86 -10.84 8.77
N GLU A 77 23.62 -11.20 8.42
CA GLU A 77 23.10 -11.12 7.07
C GLU A 77 21.67 -10.59 7.01
N TRP A 78 21.24 -10.19 5.83
CA TRP A 78 19.85 -9.88 5.52
C TRP A 78 19.29 -10.96 4.59
N LEU A 79 18.02 -11.28 4.76
CA LEU A 79 17.31 -12.22 3.90
C LEU A 79 16.11 -11.51 3.30
N LEU A 80 16.00 -11.53 1.98
CA LEU A 80 14.89 -10.98 1.21
C LEU A 80 14.10 -12.16 0.64
N LEU A 81 12.79 -12.15 0.79
CA LEU A 81 11.90 -13.11 0.15
C LEU A 81 11.14 -12.37 -0.94
N CYS A 82 11.38 -12.76 -2.19
CA CYS A 82 10.82 -12.13 -3.39
C CYS A 82 10.39 -13.17 -4.41
N GLU A 83 9.47 -12.80 -5.31
CA GLU A 83 8.99 -13.72 -6.37
C GLU A 83 9.88 -13.68 -7.60
N ASP A 84 10.38 -12.50 -7.99
CA ASP A 84 11.26 -12.34 -9.15
C ASP A 84 12.65 -11.86 -8.69
N VAL A 85 13.45 -12.80 -8.18
CA VAL A 85 14.85 -12.55 -7.77
C VAL A 85 15.66 -11.90 -8.89
N SER A 86 15.43 -12.31 -10.14
CA SER A 86 16.21 -11.80 -11.27
C SER A 86 15.98 -10.30 -11.49
N THR A 87 14.72 -9.85 -11.45
CA THR A 87 14.35 -8.44 -11.56
C THR A 87 14.78 -7.67 -10.32
N VAL A 88 14.58 -8.23 -9.11
CA VAL A 88 15.00 -7.60 -7.86
C VAL A 88 16.52 -7.37 -7.84
N VAL A 89 17.33 -8.39 -8.14
CA VAL A 89 18.79 -8.28 -8.20
C VAL A 89 19.20 -7.26 -9.26
N ARG A 90 18.63 -7.32 -10.47
CA ARG A 90 18.92 -6.34 -11.54
C ARG A 90 18.66 -4.89 -11.09
N GLU A 91 17.52 -4.65 -10.44
CA GLU A 91 17.18 -3.31 -9.96
C GLU A 91 18.07 -2.85 -8.80
N LEU A 92 18.42 -3.75 -7.87
CA LEU A 92 19.33 -3.43 -6.78
C LEU A 92 20.77 -3.18 -7.30
N GLU A 93 21.29 -4.04 -8.17
CA GLU A 93 22.63 -3.88 -8.75
C GLU A 93 22.78 -2.61 -9.57
N LYS A 94 21.75 -2.21 -10.33
CA LYS A 94 21.75 -0.94 -11.06
C LYS A 94 21.98 0.28 -10.14
N ARG A 95 21.66 0.16 -8.85
CA ARG A 95 21.72 1.22 -7.86
C ARG A 95 22.87 1.04 -6.86
N ARG A 96 23.52 -0.12 -6.85
CA ARG A 96 24.78 -0.37 -6.14
C ARG A 96 25.92 0.25 -6.94
N VAL A 97 26.40 1.42 -6.52
CA VAL A 97 27.48 2.14 -7.20
C VAL A 97 28.81 1.96 -6.49
N ILE A 98 28.83 2.16 -5.17
CA ILE A 98 30.06 2.10 -4.34
C ILE A 98 29.89 1.22 -3.10
N GLU A 99 28.65 0.82 -2.81
CA GLU A 99 28.28 0.13 -1.59
C GLU A 99 28.84 -1.30 -1.57
N ASP A 100 29.44 -1.68 -0.44
CA ASP A 100 29.88 -3.05 -0.17
C ASP A 100 28.65 -3.92 0.14
N VAL A 101 28.02 -4.40 -0.94
CA VAL A 101 26.80 -5.25 -0.89
C VAL A 101 26.91 -6.38 -1.91
N THR A 102 26.66 -7.60 -1.46
CA THR A 102 26.62 -8.81 -2.29
C THR A 102 25.26 -9.49 -2.19
N PHE A 103 24.75 -9.95 -3.33
CA PHE A 103 23.49 -10.69 -3.45
C PHE A 103 23.80 -12.16 -3.77
N THR A 104 23.15 -13.10 -3.08
CA THR A 104 23.32 -14.53 -3.34
C THR A 104 21.98 -15.24 -3.20
N GLU A 105 21.49 -15.80 -4.28
CA GLU A 105 20.28 -16.64 -4.25
C GLU A 105 20.54 -17.88 -3.39
N LYS A 106 19.57 -18.24 -2.55
CA LYS A 106 19.60 -19.48 -1.78
C LYS A 106 18.66 -20.49 -2.45
N ASP A 107 19.19 -21.67 -2.74
CA ASP A 107 18.39 -22.81 -3.18
C ASP A 107 17.67 -23.43 -1.98
N ALA A 108 16.54 -22.84 -1.61
CA ALA A 108 15.69 -23.31 -0.53
C ALA A 108 14.23 -23.01 -0.86
N ALA A 109 13.34 -23.95 -0.57
CA ALA A 109 11.91 -23.77 -0.79
C ALA A 109 11.28 -22.97 0.35
N VAL A 110 10.29 -22.14 0.01
CA VAL A 110 9.58 -21.30 0.96
C VAL A 110 8.13 -21.76 1.04
N PHE A 111 7.61 -21.93 2.26
CA PHE A 111 6.30 -22.44 2.60
C PHE A 111 5.57 -21.43 3.47
N ASP A 112 4.32 -21.12 3.17
CA ASP A 112 3.45 -20.45 4.12
C ASP A 112 2.76 -21.51 5.01
N VAL A 113 2.79 -21.27 6.32
CA VAL A 113 2.12 -22.04 7.37
C VAL A 113 0.84 -21.28 7.73
N LEU A 114 -0.30 -21.82 7.33
CA LEU A 114 -1.59 -21.28 7.77
C LEU A 114 -1.97 -21.93 9.10
N HIS A 115 -2.17 -21.13 10.14
CA HIS A 115 -2.69 -21.62 11.41
C HIS A 115 -4.22 -21.70 11.29
N GLY A 116 -4.78 -22.90 11.51
CA GLY A 116 -6.12 -23.01 12.12
C GLY A 116 -5.97 -23.11 13.63
N ASP A 117 -7.06 -23.05 14.38
CA ASP A 117 -7.04 -23.16 15.86
C ASP A 117 -6.27 -24.41 16.34
N ALA A 118 -6.36 -25.51 15.60
CA ALA A 118 -5.63 -26.76 15.87
C ALA A 118 -4.09 -26.63 15.77
N VAL A 119 -3.57 -25.61 15.07
CA VAL A 119 -2.14 -25.35 14.88
C VAL A 119 -1.56 -24.56 16.05
N ALA A 120 -2.33 -23.63 16.61
CA ALA A 120 -1.90 -22.87 17.78
C ALA A 120 -1.61 -23.82 18.95
N ASP A 121 -2.47 -24.82 19.17
CA ASP A 121 -2.26 -25.86 20.18
C ASP A 121 -1.04 -26.74 19.88
N ALA A 122 -0.86 -27.16 18.61
CA ALA A 122 0.30 -27.96 18.20
C ALA A 122 1.64 -27.19 18.27
N LEU A 123 1.62 -25.88 18.04
CA LEU A 123 2.80 -25.01 18.11
C LEU A 123 3.09 -24.51 19.54
N ALA A 124 2.06 -24.37 20.38
CA ALA A 124 2.19 -24.04 21.79
C ALA A 124 3.07 -25.07 22.54
N ASP A 125 2.87 -26.35 22.25
CA ASP A 125 3.64 -27.45 22.85
C ASP A 125 5.08 -27.56 22.30
N THR A 126 5.38 -26.98 21.13
CA THR A 126 6.73 -27.04 20.51
C THR A 126 7.61 -25.82 20.80
N ALA A 127 7.14 -24.87 21.61
CA ALA A 127 7.82 -23.61 21.94
C ALA A 127 8.09 -22.69 20.74
N LEU A 128 7.41 -22.93 19.61
CA LEU A 128 7.42 -22.08 18.41
C LEU A 128 6.19 -21.16 18.42
N SER A 129 6.04 -20.38 19.49
CA SER A 129 5.16 -19.20 19.42
C SER A 129 5.88 -18.16 18.57
N LEU A 130 5.63 -18.19 17.26
CA LEU A 130 6.14 -17.19 16.34
C LEU A 130 5.41 -15.87 16.61
N GLU A 131 5.98 -15.02 17.47
CA GLU A 131 5.46 -13.66 17.62
C GLU A 131 5.34 -13.00 16.24
N PRO A 132 4.35 -12.12 16.01
CA PRO A 132 4.27 -11.35 14.79
C PRO A 132 5.62 -10.68 14.54
N THR A 133 6.18 -10.88 13.35
CA THR A 133 7.51 -10.45 12.88
C THR A 133 8.73 -11.24 13.36
N ALA A 134 8.61 -12.25 14.21
CA ALA A 134 9.77 -13.02 14.69
C ALA A 134 10.41 -13.86 13.59
N VAL A 135 11.73 -13.98 13.61
CA VAL A 135 12.49 -14.85 12.73
C VAL A 135 13.25 -15.85 13.59
N TYR A 136 13.07 -17.13 13.31
CA TYR A 136 13.81 -18.23 13.91
C TYR A 136 14.57 -18.93 12.79
N HIS A 137 15.84 -19.25 13.02
CA HIS A 137 16.62 -19.96 12.01
C HIS A 137 17.61 -20.92 12.64
N ASN A 138 17.92 -22.00 11.92
CA ASN A 138 19.09 -22.84 12.11
C ASN A 138 19.77 -23.06 10.75
N ASP A 139 20.67 -24.03 10.65
CA ASP A 139 21.43 -24.29 9.43
C ASP A 139 20.54 -24.76 8.26
N ASP A 140 19.40 -25.38 8.53
CA ASP A 140 18.55 -26.04 7.53
C ASP A 140 17.21 -25.34 7.28
N VAL A 141 16.70 -24.59 8.27
CA VAL A 141 15.32 -24.09 8.28
C VAL A 141 15.24 -22.69 8.85
N TRP A 142 14.40 -21.86 8.23
CA TRP A 142 14.02 -20.55 8.72
C TRP A 142 12.51 -20.50 8.93
N ALA A 143 12.04 -19.83 9.98
CA ALA A 143 10.63 -19.63 10.27
C ALA A 143 10.37 -18.16 10.61
N LEU A 144 9.44 -17.54 9.91
CA LEU A 144 9.04 -16.14 10.01
C LEU A 144 7.60 -16.08 10.54
N GLY A 145 7.34 -15.28 11.58
CA GLY A 145 6.03 -15.17 12.23
C GLY A 145 5.17 -14.00 11.73
N GLY A 146 3.87 -14.19 11.53
CA GLY A 146 2.94 -13.09 11.25
C GLY A 146 3.26 -12.38 9.93
N THR A 147 2.89 -13.00 8.82
CA THR A 147 3.08 -12.42 7.48
C THR A 147 1.81 -11.73 6.96
N SER A 148 1.94 -11.01 5.84
CA SER A 148 0.90 -10.21 5.16
C SER A 148 -0.40 -10.92 4.80
N LEU A 149 -0.50 -12.25 4.98
CA LEU A 149 -1.78 -12.96 5.01
C LEU A 149 -2.34 -12.90 6.45
N ARG A 150 -2.68 -11.68 6.93
CA ARG A 150 -3.06 -11.39 8.32
C ARG A 150 -4.14 -12.36 8.85
N GLU A 151 -3.78 -13.17 9.84
CA GLU A 151 -3.90 -12.88 11.30
C GLU A 151 -3.44 -14.08 12.16
N ALA A 152 -3.18 -15.24 11.55
CA ALA A 152 -2.61 -16.40 12.24
C ALA A 152 -1.76 -17.23 11.25
N GLY A 153 -0.66 -16.68 10.73
CA GLY A 153 0.14 -17.33 9.68
C GLY A 153 1.64 -17.11 9.86
N GLY A 154 2.44 -18.16 9.66
CA GLY A 154 3.90 -18.09 9.61
C GLY A 154 4.43 -18.46 8.22
N ARG A 155 5.73 -18.32 7.99
CA ARG A 155 6.41 -18.78 6.77
C ARG A 155 7.64 -19.57 7.13
N ILE A 156 7.78 -20.79 6.60
CA ILE A 156 8.92 -21.67 6.81
C ILE A 156 9.73 -21.75 5.51
N ILE A 157 11.05 -21.69 5.60
CA ILE A 157 11.98 -21.89 4.48
C ILE A 157 12.74 -23.17 4.78
N THR A 158 12.72 -24.16 3.90
CA THR A 158 13.30 -25.49 4.11
C THR A 158 13.60 -26.17 2.76
N ASN A 159 14.35 -27.27 2.80
CA ASN A 159 14.66 -28.11 1.63
C ASN A 159 13.62 -29.24 1.41
N ALA A 160 12.44 -29.15 2.05
CA ALA A 160 11.37 -30.14 1.91
C ALA A 160 10.54 -29.94 0.63
N ASP A 161 9.77 -30.96 0.22
CA ASP A 161 9.13 -31.07 -1.11
C ASP A 161 7.58 -31.06 -1.09
N ASP A 162 6.94 -30.43 -0.09
CA ASP A 162 5.51 -30.65 0.16
C ASP A 162 4.64 -29.39 0.25
N GLY A 163 3.68 -29.30 -0.68
CA GLY A 163 2.64 -28.27 -0.78
C GLY A 163 2.38 -27.89 -2.23
N THR A 164 1.13 -27.70 -2.65
CA THR A 164 0.81 -27.30 -4.03
C THR A 164 0.77 -25.77 -4.16
N ILE A 165 1.35 -25.26 -5.26
CA ILE A 165 1.35 -23.82 -5.59
C ILE A 165 -0.08 -23.28 -5.71
N ASP A 166 -1.01 -24.09 -6.22
CA ASP A 166 -2.43 -23.72 -6.38
C ASP A 166 -3.12 -23.42 -5.05
N ALA A 167 -2.76 -24.13 -3.98
CA ALA A 167 -3.31 -23.85 -2.65
C ALA A 167 -2.82 -22.50 -2.13
N TRP A 168 -1.55 -22.14 -2.39
CA TRP A 168 -1.02 -20.82 -2.04
C TRP A 168 -1.74 -19.72 -2.83
N GLU A 169 -1.88 -19.92 -4.14
CA GLU A 169 -2.57 -19.00 -5.05
C GLU A 169 -4.00 -18.73 -4.59
N ARG A 170 -4.70 -19.76 -4.10
CA ARG A 170 -6.03 -19.60 -3.51
C ARG A 170 -6.05 -18.68 -2.30
N ALA A 171 -5.19 -18.94 -1.31
CA ALA A 171 -5.14 -18.13 -0.09
C ALA A 171 -4.80 -16.68 -0.38
N ARG A 172 -3.84 -16.43 -1.28
CA ARG A 172 -3.38 -15.07 -1.54
C ARG A 172 -4.47 -14.25 -2.27
N VAL A 173 -5.21 -14.87 -3.20
CA VAL A 173 -6.38 -14.24 -3.83
C VAL A 173 -7.48 -14.00 -2.79
N GLU A 174 -7.80 -15.00 -1.95
CA GLU A 174 -8.77 -14.87 -0.86
C GLU A 174 -8.41 -13.77 0.15
N LYS A 175 -7.13 -13.48 0.34
CA LYS A 175 -6.64 -12.40 1.21
C LYS A 175 -6.36 -11.09 0.47
N GLY A 176 -6.72 -10.98 -0.81
CA GLY A 176 -6.49 -9.76 -1.58
C GLY A 176 -5.01 -9.39 -1.76
N ARG A 177 -4.10 -10.36 -1.60
CA ARG A 177 -2.66 -10.11 -1.64
C ARG A 177 -2.17 -10.04 -3.10
N PRO A 178 -1.65 -8.88 -3.54
CA PRO A 178 -1.10 -8.75 -4.88
C PRO A 178 0.23 -9.52 -5.00
N ARG A 179 0.53 -9.99 -6.22
CA ARG A 179 1.81 -10.66 -6.52
C ARG A 179 2.46 -10.17 -7.81
N SER A 180 3.77 -10.40 -7.89
CA SER A 180 4.56 -10.13 -9.11
C SER A 180 4.11 -11.04 -10.25
N GLY A 181 4.06 -10.51 -11.46
CA GLY A 181 3.58 -11.21 -12.65
C GLY A 181 2.05 -11.18 -12.83
N PHE A 182 1.27 -10.76 -11.81
CA PHE A 182 -0.19 -10.69 -11.86
C PHE A 182 -0.75 -9.30 -11.59
N GLU A 183 -0.51 -8.70 -10.43
CA GLU A 183 -1.01 -7.36 -10.10
C GLU A 183 -0.01 -6.26 -10.47
N PHE A 184 1.27 -6.60 -10.53
CA PHE A 184 2.35 -5.71 -10.94
C PHE A 184 3.43 -6.51 -11.67
N SER A 185 4.28 -5.82 -12.44
CA SER A 185 5.30 -6.46 -13.30
C SER A 185 4.71 -7.53 -14.24
N THR A 186 3.54 -7.24 -14.82
CA THR A 186 2.78 -8.17 -15.66
C THR A 186 3.24 -8.17 -17.11
N SER A 187 3.03 -9.28 -17.81
CA SER A 187 3.35 -9.39 -19.24
C SER A 187 2.24 -8.88 -20.17
N TYR A 188 1.02 -8.64 -19.66
CA TYR A 188 -0.09 -8.19 -20.47
C TYR A 188 -0.20 -6.66 -20.50
N ASP A 189 -0.54 -6.13 -21.68
CA ASP A 189 -0.61 -4.69 -21.95
C ASP A 189 -1.88 -4.10 -21.32
N SER A 190 -1.70 -3.38 -20.22
CA SER A 190 -2.78 -2.67 -19.55
C SER A 190 -2.28 -1.34 -19.00
N LYS A 191 -2.83 -0.25 -19.56
CA LYS A 191 -2.60 1.14 -19.09
C LYS A 191 -2.95 1.37 -17.63
N LEU A 192 -3.74 0.48 -17.04
CA LEU A 192 -4.04 0.50 -15.62
C LEU A 192 -2.83 0.08 -14.79
N LEU A 193 -2.14 -0.97 -15.22
CA LEU A 193 -1.06 -1.61 -14.48
C LEU A 193 0.31 -0.94 -14.69
N GLU A 194 0.50 -0.22 -15.79
CA GLU A 194 1.75 0.50 -16.11
C GLU A 194 2.23 1.47 -15.01
N SER A 195 1.32 1.92 -14.14
CA SER A 195 1.62 2.92 -13.10
C SER A 195 1.21 2.51 -11.68
N CYS A 196 0.87 1.23 -11.48
CA CYS A 196 0.44 0.71 -10.20
C CYS A 196 1.56 0.81 -9.15
N GLY A 197 1.31 1.60 -8.12
CA GLY A 197 2.19 1.74 -6.97
C GLY A 197 1.62 1.02 -5.74
N PRO A 198 2.27 1.20 -4.59
CA PRO A 198 1.85 0.58 -3.34
C PRO A 198 0.42 0.96 -2.91
N LEU A 199 0.02 2.20 -3.14
CA LEU A 199 -1.28 2.69 -2.67
C LEU A 199 -2.43 2.11 -3.50
N GLU A 200 -2.27 2.04 -4.82
CA GLU A 200 -3.27 1.45 -5.72
C GLU A 200 -3.43 -0.04 -5.45
N SER A 201 -2.37 -0.71 -4.99
CA SER A 201 -2.32 -2.16 -4.76
C SER A 201 -2.65 -2.59 -3.32
N GLY A 202 -3.08 -1.67 -2.45
CA GLY A 202 -3.39 -1.99 -1.05
C GLY A 202 -2.17 -2.22 -0.15
N LEU A 203 -0.96 -1.88 -0.61
CA LEU A 203 0.31 -2.09 0.08
C LEU A 203 0.80 -0.84 0.84
N ALA A 204 -0.12 0.04 1.23
CA ALA A 204 0.22 1.26 1.98
C ALA A 204 0.93 0.97 3.31
N PHE A 205 0.61 -0.18 3.94
CA PHE A 205 1.21 -0.64 5.20
C PHE A 205 2.70 -0.99 5.07
N ALA A 206 3.17 -1.34 3.87
CA ALA A 206 4.56 -1.69 3.61
C ALA A 206 5.44 -0.45 3.35
N CYS A 207 4.86 0.76 3.39
CA CYS A 207 5.55 2.01 3.11
C CYS A 207 5.70 2.85 4.39
N ALA A 208 6.92 3.01 4.87
CA ALA A 208 7.22 3.85 6.03
C ALA A 208 6.97 5.33 5.70
N GLU A 209 6.32 6.03 6.62
CA GLU A 209 6.09 7.48 6.50
C GLU A 209 7.33 8.28 6.90
N GLY A 210 7.56 9.42 6.26
CA GLY A 210 8.70 10.31 6.56
C GLY A 210 10.08 9.78 6.17
N LYS A 211 10.16 8.54 5.67
CA LYS A 211 11.39 7.92 5.20
C LYS A 211 11.73 8.34 3.77
N CYS A 212 13.01 8.61 3.50
CA CYS A 212 13.51 8.76 2.14
C CYS A 212 13.90 7.39 1.57
N TYR A 213 13.16 6.93 0.56
CA TYR A 213 13.46 5.74 -0.22
C TYR A 213 13.15 6.01 -1.69
N LEU A 214 13.54 5.10 -2.57
CA LEU A 214 13.29 5.21 -4.00
C LEU A 214 11.79 5.35 -4.31
N GLY A 215 11.41 6.44 -4.96
CA GLY A 215 10.00 6.71 -5.31
C GLY A 215 9.15 7.30 -4.16
N ALA A 216 9.72 7.52 -2.97
CA ALA A 216 8.99 8.03 -1.80
C ALA A 216 8.28 9.36 -2.05
N GLU A 217 8.88 10.27 -2.84
CA GLU A 217 8.27 11.56 -3.17
C GLU A 217 6.94 11.38 -3.89
N LEU A 218 6.89 10.50 -4.89
CA LEU A 218 5.68 10.23 -5.66
C LEU A 218 4.64 9.48 -4.85
N VAL A 219 5.05 8.51 -4.01
CA VAL A 219 4.15 7.84 -3.05
C VAL A 219 3.52 8.87 -2.11
N GLY A 220 4.33 9.77 -1.55
CA GLY A 220 3.86 10.84 -0.66
C GLY A 220 2.91 11.83 -1.35
N LYS A 221 3.17 12.18 -2.63
CA LYS A 221 2.25 12.99 -3.44
C LYS A 221 0.92 12.28 -3.68
N ARG A 222 0.95 10.99 -4.04
CA ARG A 222 -0.26 10.18 -4.27
C ARG A 222 -1.09 10.01 -3.00
N ARG A 223 -0.45 9.86 -1.83
CA ARG A 223 -1.15 9.78 -0.53
C ARG A 223 -1.95 11.05 -0.21
N LYS A 224 -1.46 12.21 -0.63
CA LYS A 224 -2.14 13.51 -0.45
C LYS A 224 -3.12 13.84 -1.57
N ALA A 225 -3.11 13.09 -2.66
CA ALA A 225 -4.05 13.31 -3.75
C ALA A 225 -5.47 13.01 -3.26
N PRO A 226 -6.48 13.76 -3.72
CA PRO A 226 -7.88 13.54 -3.32
C PRO A 226 -8.37 12.14 -3.71
N SER A 227 -7.67 11.49 -4.65
CA SER A 227 -8.04 10.18 -5.14
C SER A 227 -6.97 9.48 -5.95
N LEU A 228 -6.91 8.16 -5.81
CA LEU A 228 -6.13 7.31 -6.70
C LEU A 228 -6.86 7.12 -8.03
N ARG A 229 -6.10 6.99 -9.14
CA ARG A 229 -6.66 6.76 -10.48
C ARG A 229 -7.37 5.42 -10.55
N CYS A 230 -6.79 4.38 -9.98
CA CYS A 230 -7.33 3.03 -9.91
C CYS A 230 -7.05 2.43 -8.52
N ARG A 231 -7.74 1.34 -8.21
CA ARG A 231 -7.50 0.54 -7.00
C ARG A 231 -7.67 -0.94 -7.29
N LEU A 232 -6.86 -1.76 -6.62
CA LEU A 232 -7.06 -3.19 -6.52
C LEU A 232 -8.31 -3.47 -5.68
N ARG A 233 -9.17 -4.35 -6.17
CA ARG A 233 -10.42 -4.77 -5.54
C ARG A 233 -10.60 -6.27 -5.69
N GLY A 234 -11.40 -6.86 -4.80
CA GLY A 234 -11.87 -8.23 -4.93
C GLY A 234 -13.05 -8.31 -5.88
N LEU A 235 -13.21 -9.43 -6.57
CA LEU A 235 -14.39 -9.82 -7.33
C LEU A 235 -14.89 -11.16 -6.81
N ARG A 236 -16.19 -11.27 -6.58
CA ARG A 236 -16.85 -12.52 -6.18
C ARG A 236 -17.81 -12.96 -7.28
N PHE A 237 -17.61 -14.17 -7.79
CA PHE A 237 -18.46 -14.81 -8.79
C PHE A 237 -19.46 -15.74 -8.09
N GLU A 238 -20.63 -15.96 -8.70
CA GLU A 238 -21.64 -16.87 -8.15
C GLU A 238 -21.18 -18.34 -8.22
N GLU A 239 -20.48 -18.66 -9.31
CA GLU A 239 -19.95 -19.99 -9.61
C GLU A 239 -18.43 -19.95 -9.77
N GLU A 240 -17.80 -21.12 -9.81
CA GLU A 240 -16.38 -21.18 -10.13
C GLU A 240 -16.16 -20.78 -11.59
N VAL A 241 -15.19 -19.92 -11.82
CA VAL A 241 -14.91 -19.37 -13.15
C VAL A 241 -13.48 -19.66 -13.56
N ASP A 242 -13.30 -19.95 -14.85
CA ASP A 242 -11.98 -20.07 -15.48
C ASP A 242 -11.80 -18.90 -16.44
N LEU A 243 -11.46 -17.74 -15.88
CA LEU A 243 -11.22 -16.51 -16.63
C LEU A 243 -9.73 -16.19 -16.66
N ARG A 244 -9.25 -15.78 -17.83
CA ARG A 244 -7.84 -15.45 -18.03
C ARG A 244 -7.46 -14.14 -17.30
N PRO A 245 -6.35 -14.10 -16.55
CA PRO A 245 -5.70 -12.85 -16.14
C PRO A 245 -5.42 -11.91 -17.31
N GLY A 246 -5.61 -10.61 -17.09
CA GLY A 246 -5.55 -9.57 -18.12
C GLY A 246 -6.87 -9.33 -18.85
N THR A 247 -7.94 -10.10 -18.56
CA THR A 247 -9.27 -9.85 -19.13
C THR A 247 -9.78 -8.47 -18.72
N ALA A 248 -9.91 -7.56 -19.70
CA ALA A 248 -10.52 -6.25 -19.48
C ALA A 248 -12.05 -6.35 -19.38
N PHE A 249 -12.65 -5.51 -18.53
CA PHE A 249 -14.09 -5.42 -18.38
C PHE A 249 -14.49 -3.99 -17.96
N GLY A 250 -15.37 -3.33 -18.73
CA GLY A 250 -15.74 -1.95 -18.47
C GLY A 250 -14.52 -1.05 -18.24
N GLU A 251 -14.39 -0.55 -17.01
CA GLU A 251 -13.28 0.31 -16.57
C GLU A 251 -12.27 -0.40 -15.65
N GLY A 252 -12.17 -1.72 -15.77
CA GLY A 252 -11.28 -2.56 -14.97
C GLY A 252 -10.57 -3.65 -15.78
N VAL A 253 -9.59 -4.27 -15.12
CA VAL A 253 -8.83 -5.41 -15.63
C VAL A 253 -8.74 -6.47 -14.54
N LEU A 254 -9.14 -7.69 -14.87
CA LEU A 254 -9.03 -8.86 -14.01
C LEU A 254 -7.57 -9.29 -13.97
N THR A 255 -6.95 -9.32 -12.80
CA THR A 255 -5.53 -9.63 -12.63
C THR A 255 -5.30 -11.04 -12.09
N SER A 256 -6.21 -11.57 -11.28
CA SER A 256 -6.12 -12.90 -10.71
C SER A 256 -7.49 -13.55 -10.58
N VAL A 257 -7.55 -14.88 -10.70
CA VAL A 257 -8.77 -15.67 -10.53
C VAL A 257 -8.41 -16.97 -9.85
N ASN A 258 -9.19 -17.36 -8.85
CA ASN A 258 -9.16 -18.70 -8.29
C ASN A 258 -10.56 -19.08 -7.78
N GLY A 259 -11.18 -20.07 -8.42
CA GLY A 259 -12.52 -20.53 -8.12
C GLY A 259 -13.55 -19.40 -8.29
N LYS A 260 -14.20 -19.02 -7.19
CA LYS A 260 -15.22 -17.96 -7.15
C LYS A 260 -14.67 -16.57 -6.85
N ASN A 261 -13.37 -16.44 -6.59
CA ASN A 261 -12.77 -15.19 -6.17
C ASN A 261 -11.77 -14.71 -7.23
N GLY A 262 -11.71 -13.40 -7.44
CA GLY A 262 -10.72 -12.78 -8.32
C GLY A 262 -10.23 -11.45 -7.79
N LEU A 263 -9.09 -10.99 -8.29
CA LEU A 263 -8.59 -9.65 -8.05
C LEU A 263 -8.65 -8.85 -9.34
N ALA A 264 -8.98 -7.57 -9.24
CA ALA A 264 -9.03 -6.69 -10.39
C ALA A 264 -8.60 -5.27 -10.02
N PHE A 265 -7.94 -4.60 -10.95
CA PHE A 265 -7.79 -3.14 -10.89
C PHE A 265 -8.97 -2.47 -11.55
N ILE A 266 -9.56 -1.48 -10.88
CA ILE A 266 -10.71 -0.73 -11.38
C ILE A 266 -10.39 0.75 -11.36
N GLU A 267 -10.66 1.47 -12.45
CA GLU A 267 -10.53 2.91 -12.51
C GLU A 267 -11.57 3.59 -11.62
N ARG A 268 -11.15 4.65 -10.93
CA ARG A 268 -12.04 5.46 -10.09
C ARG A 268 -13.23 6.01 -10.86
N LYS A 269 -13.06 6.37 -12.14
CA LYS A 269 -14.13 6.96 -12.95
C LYS A 269 -15.32 6.01 -13.16
N ALA A 270 -15.13 4.71 -12.91
CA ALA A 270 -16.21 3.73 -12.88
C ALA A 270 -17.22 4.02 -11.76
N ASN A 271 -16.78 4.71 -10.70
CA ASN A 271 -17.59 5.06 -9.52
C ASN A 271 -18.30 3.86 -8.88
N LEU A 272 -17.68 2.68 -8.97
CA LEU A 272 -18.20 1.43 -8.42
C LEU A 272 -17.89 1.33 -6.92
N LYS A 273 -18.87 0.85 -6.17
CA LYS A 273 -18.83 0.59 -4.73
C LYS A 273 -18.80 -0.92 -4.47
N ILE A 274 -18.30 -1.29 -3.29
CA ILE A 274 -18.38 -2.68 -2.82
C ILE A 274 -19.87 -3.08 -2.81
N GLY A 275 -20.18 -4.26 -3.32
CA GLY A 275 -21.55 -4.75 -3.53
C GLY A 275 -22.11 -4.49 -4.93
N ASP A 276 -21.50 -3.61 -5.73
CA ASP A 276 -21.99 -3.35 -7.09
C ASP A 276 -21.77 -4.56 -8.01
N ALA A 277 -22.74 -4.83 -8.87
CA ALA A 277 -22.65 -5.85 -9.90
C ALA A 277 -21.77 -5.38 -11.07
N VAL A 278 -20.90 -6.25 -11.54
CA VAL A 278 -20.06 -6.08 -12.72
C VAL A 278 -20.14 -7.32 -13.61
N THR A 279 -19.72 -7.20 -14.87
CA THR A 279 -19.70 -8.32 -15.81
C THR A 279 -18.32 -8.45 -16.42
N VAL A 280 -17.67 -9.60 -16.22
CA VAL A 280 -16.33 -9.90 -16.71
C VAL A 280 -16.41 -10.97 -17.80
N SER A 281 -16.15 -10.62 -19.06
CA SER A 281 -16.34 -11.53 -20.21
C SER A 281 -17.71 -12.23 -20.23
N GLY A 282 -18.78 -11.49 -19.92
CA GLY A 282 -20.15 -12.03 -19.90
C GLY A 282 -20.52 -12.77 -18.61
N VAL A 283 -19.57 -12.97 -17.69
CA VAL A 283 -19.83 -13.62 -16.41
C VAL A 283 -20.17 -12.57 -15.33
N PRO A 284 -21.30 -12.68 -14.63
CA PRO A 284 -21.65 -11.76 -13.56
C PRO A 284 -20.71 -11.95 -12.36
N ALA A 285 -20.31 -10.84 -11.74
CA ALA A 285 -19.56 -10.81 -10.51
C ALA A 285 -20.00 -9.63 -9.64
N THR A 286 -19.69 -9.68 -8.36
CA THR A 286 -19.93 -8.59 -7.41
C THR A 286 -18.60 -8.02 -6.96
N LEU A 287 -18.51 -6.70 -6.87
CA LEU A 287 -17.33 -6.04 -6.33
C LEU A 287 -17.23 -6.31 -4.83
N ALA A 288 -16.06 -6.75 -4.35
CA ALA A 288 -15.80 -7.07 -2.96
C ALA A 288 -14.66 -6.20 -2.38
N ALA A 289 -14.63 -6.09 -1.05
CA ALA A 289 -13.46 -5.59 -0.34
C ALA A 289 -12.23 -6.48 -0.62
N LEU A 290 -11.04 -5.96 -0.31
CA LEU A 290 -9.86 -6.82 -0.22
C LEU A 290 -9.98 -7.62 1.07
N GLU A 291 -9.62 -8.91 1.02
CA GLU A 291 -9.93 -9.95 2.01
C GLU A 291 -11.40 -10.43 1.94
N PHE A 292 -11.59 -11.64 1.39
CA PHE A 292 -12.89 -12.25 1.15
C PHE A 292 -13.49 -12.92 2.40
N SER A 293 -13.06 -12.54 3.61
CA SER A 293 -13.64 -13.09 4.84
C SER A 293 -15.12 -12.77 4.93
N ASP A 294 -15.93 -13.76 5.30
CA ASP A 294 -17.37 -13.62 5.51
C ASP A 294 -17.73 -12.85 6.81
N CYS A 295 -16.89 -11.90 7.22
CA CYS A 295 -17.18 -11.06 8.36
C CYS A 295 -18.28 -10.06 7.95
N GLU A 296 -19.50 -10.31 8.41
CA GLU A 296 -20.69 -9.45 8.28
C GLU A 296 -20.57 -8.12 9.06
N GLU A 297 -19.38 -7.58 9.26
CA GLU A 297 -19.21 -6.28 9.89
C GLU A 297 -19.17 -5.19 8.82
N ASP A 298 -20.28 -4.44 8.80
CA ASP A 298 -20.57 -3.30 7.95
C ASP A 298 -19.34 -2.47 7.57
N ALA A 299 -18.94 -2.58 6.30
CA ALA A 299 -17.97 -1.70 5.68
C ALA A 299 -18.62 -0.33 5.39
N GLU A 300 -18.97 0.41 6.43
CA GLU A 300 -18.88 1.86 6.34
C GLU A 300 -17.39 2.16 6.14
N GLU A 301 -17.01 2.52 4.90
CA GLU A 301 -15.67 3.02 4.59
C GLU A 301 -15.47 4.27 5.46
N GLU A 302 -14.90 4.08 6.65
CA GLU A 302 -14.61 5.16 7.58
C GLU A 302 -13.73 6.14 6.81
N VAL A 303 -14.30 7.30 6.47
CA VAL A 303 -13.55 8.41 5.93
C VAL A 303 -12.55 8.73 7.01
N VAL A 304 -11.32 8.27 6.84
CA VAL A 304 -10.20 8.55 7.75
C VAL A 304 -10.19 10.06 7.91
N VAL A 305 -10.71 10.53 9.05
CA VAL A 305 -10.70 11.94 9.40
C VAL A 305 -9.23 12.28 9.45
N ALA A 306 -8.80 13.10 8.49
CA ALA A 306 -7.40 13.44 8.32
C ALA A 306 -6.80 13.78 9.68
N GLU A 307 -5.74 13.07 10.06
CA GLU A 307 -5.04 13.39 11.30
C GLU A 307 -4.74 14.90 11.31
N PRO A 308 -4.89 15.58 12.46
CA PRO A 308 -4.62 17.01 12.55
C PRO A 308 -3.22 17.26 12.02
N SER A 309 -3.11 18.19 11.08
CA SER A 309 -1.87 18.54 10.41
C SER A 309 -0.78 18.86 11.44
N GLU A 310 0.49 18.72 11.06
CA GLU A 310 1.62 19.04 11.95
C GLU A 310 1.51 20.46 12.53
N LYS A 311 0.90 21.39 11.77
CA LYS A 311 0.58 22.76 12.21
C LYS A 311 -0.47 22.77 13.34
N GLU A 312 -1.54 22.00 13.22
CA GLU A 312 -2.59 21.87 14.23
C GLU A 312 -2.08 21.15 15.48
N ARG A 313 -1.25 20.11 15.33
CA ARG A 313 -0.57 19.46 16.45
C ARG A 313 0.36 20.41 17.20
N LYS A 314 1.13 21.24 16.47
CA LYS A 314 1.98 22.29 17.07
C LYS A 314 1.15 23.37 17.77
N ALA A 315 0.04 23.80 17.17
CA ALA A 315 -0.86 24.78 17.77
C ALA A 315 -1.52 24.24 19.06
N ALA A 316 -2.01 23.00 19.05
CA ALA A 316 -2.57 22.35 20.23
C ALA A 316 -1.53 22.17 21.35
N LYS A 317 -0.30 21.78 20.99
CA LYS A 317 0.81 21.65 21.96
C LYS A 317 1.19 23.01 22.56
N LEU A 318 1.21 24.08 21.76
CA LEU A 318 1.48 25.43 22.23
C LEU A 318 0.35 25.93 23.16
N ALA A 319 -0.91 25.71 22.79
CA ALA A 319 -2.06 26.07 23.61
C ALA A 319 -2.06 25.32 24.95
N ALA A 320 -1.75 24.01 24.95
CA ALA A 320 -1.62 23.22 26.17
C ALA A 320 -0.45 23.69 27.06
N MET A 321 0.67 24.10 26.45
CA MET A 321 1.82 24.67 27.17
C MET A 321 1.48 26.03 27.78
N GLN A 322 0.78 26.89 27.04
CA GLN A 322 0.31 28.19 27.53
C GLN A 322 -0.72 28.06 28.66
N ALA A 323 -1.65 27.10 28.56
CA ALA A 323 -2.59 26.79 29.63
C ALA A 323 -1.89 26.31 30.90
N LYS A 324 -0.85 25.48 30.77
CA LYS A 324 -0.02 25.04 31.91
C LYS A 324 0.77 26.19 32.54
N LEU A 325 1.33 27.10 31.73
CA LEU A 325 2.03 28.30 32.23
C LEU A 325 1.09 29.25 32.97
N ALA A 326 -0.13 29.44 32.46
CA ALA A 326 -1.17 30.25 33.11
C ALA A 326 -1.62 29.63 34.44
N ALA A 327 -1.86 28.31 34.47
CA ALA A 327 -2.23 27.59 35.69
C ALA A 327 -1.12 27.62 36.77
N ALA A 328 0.15 27.72 36.36
CA ALA A 328 1.29 27.84 37.26
C ALA A 328 1.54 29.27 37.78
N GLY A 329 0.75 30.27 37.37
CA GLY A 329 0.93 31.67 37.77
C GLY A 329 2.20 32.32 37.23
N LEU A 330 2.83 31.73 36.20
CA LEU A 330 4.08 32.19 35.59
C LEU A 330 3.87 32.97 34.29
N ALA A 331 2.62 33.31 33.96
CA ALA A 331 2.32 34.17 32.83
C ALA A 331 2.82 35.60 33.12
N LYS A 332 3.87 36.03 32.40
CA LYS A 332 4.38 37.41 32.51
C LYS A 332 3.34 38.36 31.91
N PRO A 333 2.83 39.35 32.67
CA PRO A 333 1.79 40.26 32.18
C PRO A 333 2.24 41.11 30.97
N ASP A 334 3.54 41.34 30.80
CA ASP A 334 4.05 42.23 29.74
C ASP A 334 4.08 41.60 28.32
N GLU A 335 4.02 40.27 28.17
CA GLU A 335 4.03 39.62 26.85
C GLU A 335 2.65 39.57 26.17
N ALA A 336 1.56 39.62 26.96
CA ALA A 336 0.20 39.64 26.43
C ALA A 336 -0.10 40.97 25.70
N ASP A 337 0.38 42.08 26.26
CA ASP A 337 0.23 43.40 25.65
C ASP A 337 1.11 43.57 24.40
N ALA A 338 2.29 42.95 24.37
CA ALA A 338 3.14 42.91 23.19
C ALA A 338 2.51 42.09 22.04
N ALA A 339 1.90 40.94 22.35
CA ALA A 339 1.21 40.12 21.36
C ALA A 339 -0.04 40.82 20.79
N ALA A 340 -0.81 41.52 21.64
CA ALA A 340 -1.96 42.33 21.23
C ALA A 340 -1.53 43.49 20.31
N ALA A 341 -0.43 44.18 20.65
CA ALA A 341 0.13 45.25 19.83
C ALA A 341 0.63 44.75 18.46
N GLU A 342 1.27 43.58 18.41
CA GLU A 342 1.72 42.98 17.15
C GLU A 342 0.53 42.53 16.27
N ALA A 343 -0.51 41.96 16.87
CA ALA A 343 -1.73 41.58 16.16
C ALA A 343 -2.45 42.80 15.56
N ALA A 344 -2.55 43.89 16.31
CA ALA A 344 -3.12 45.15 15.82
C ALA A 344 -2.31 45.72 14.64
N ARG A 345 -0.97 45.64 14.70
CA ARG A 345 -0.09 46.10 13.62
C ARG A 345 -0.22 45.24 12.35
N LYS A 346 -0.38 43.92 12.50
CA LYS A 346 -0.63 43.00 11.38
C LYS A 346 -2.01 43.23 10.74
N ALA A 347 -3.06 43.43 11.55
CA ALA A 347 -4.40 43.75 11.06
C ALA A 347 -4.42 45.09 10.28
N ALA A 348 -3.76 46.12 10.80
CA ALA A 348 -3.63 47.41 10.10
C ALA A 348 -2.88 47.27 8.76
N LYS A 349 -1.81 46.46 8.72
CA LYS A 349 -1.05 46.21 7.49
C LYS A 349 -1.86 45.41 6.46
N LEU A 350 -2.65 44.43 6.91
CA LEU A 350 -3.54 43.66 6.04
C LEU A 350 -4.64 44.56 5.44
N LYS A 351 -5.26 45.40 6.27
CA LYS A 351 -6.26 46.37 5.82
C LYS A 351 -5.70 47.35 4.80
N ALA A 352 -4.51 47.91 5.05
CA ALA A 352 -3.84 48.79 4.09
C ALA A 352 -3.46 48.09 2.77
N MET A 353 -3.13 46.79 2.82
CA MET A 353 -2.87 45.98 1.63
C MET A 353 -4.16 45.71 0.84
N GLN A 354 -5.27 45.43 1.54
CA GLN A 354 -6.60 45.25 0.93
C GLN A 354 -7.09 46.54 0.28
N GLU A 355 -6.93 47.69 0.93
CA GLU A 355 -7.29 49.01 0.38
C GLU A 355 -6.43 49.34 -0.87
N LYS A 356 -5.14 49.00 -0.86
CA LYS A 356 -4.28 49.15 -2.06
C LYS A 356 -4.68 48.22 -3.20
N LEU A 357 -5.08 46.97 -2.90
CA LEU A 357 -5.58 46.04 -3.91
C LEU A 357 -6.92 46.51 -4.50
N ALA A 358 -7.81 47.06 -3.68
CA ALA A 358 -9.06 47.66 -4.13
C ALA A 358 -8.83 48.90 -5.01
N ALA A 359 -7.94 49.81 -4.60
CA ALA A 359 -7.58 51.00 -5.40
C ALA A 359 -6.89 50.64 -6.73
N ALA A 360 -6.20 49.51 -6.80
CA ALA A 360 -5.59 48.99 -8.02
C ALA A 360 -6.57 48.22 -8.94
N GLY A 361 -7.85 48.12 -8.57
CA GLY A 361 -8.86 47.35 -9.33
C GLY A 361 -8.64 45.84 -9.29
N LEU A 362 -7.84 45.34 -8.33
CA LEU A 362 -7.49 43.93 -8.16
C LEU A 362 -8.17 43.30 -6.93
N ALA A 363 -9.18 43.97 -6.36
CA ALA A 363 -10.04 43.33 -5.36
C ALA A 363 -10.72 42.11 -6.00
N LYS A 364 -10.63 40.94 -5.35
CA LYS A 364 -11.42 39.78 -5.74
C LYS A 364 -12.90 40.21 -5.67
N ALA A 365 -13.58 40.24 -6.81
CA ALA A 365 -15.03 40.27 -6.84
C ALA A 365 -15.56 39.06 -6.06
N ASP A 366 -16.64 39.25 -5.32
CA ASP A 366 -17.28 38.21 -4.52
C ASP A 366 -17.46 36.93 -5.37
N GLU A 367 -17.14 35.78 -4.78
CA GLU A 367 -17.12 34.47 -5.46
C GLU A 367 -18.43 34.14 -6.19
N ALA A 368 -19.55 34.74 -5.77
CA ALA A 368 -20.86 34.63 -6.39
C ALA A 368 -20.94 35.18 -7.83
N ASP A 369 -20.21 36.25 -8.16
CA ASP A 369 -20.21 36.80 -9.53
C ASP A 369 -19.32 35.97 -10.48
N SER A 370 -18.36 35.23 -9.93
CA SER A 370 -17.45 34.39 -10.72
C SER A 370 -18.13 33.10 -11.23
N GLU A 371 -19.02 32.49 -10.43
CA GLU A 371 -19.78 31.31 -10.86
C GLU A 371 -20.82 31.66 -11.93
N ALA A 372 -21.49 32.81 -11.81
CA ALA A 372 -22.44 33.29 -12.82
C ALA A 372 -21.74 33.59 -14.17
N ALA A 373 -20.56 34.21 -14.11
CA ALA A 373 -19.74 34.46 -15.30
C ALA A 373 -19.20 33.17 -15.94
N GLU A 374 -18.81 32.19 -15.13
CA GLU A 374 -18.35 30.88 -15.63
C GLU A 374 -19.50 30.06 -16.25
N ALA A 375 -20.68 30.08 -15.63
CA ALA A 375 -21.89 29.45 -16.14
C ALA A 375 -22.32 30.06 -17.49
N ALA A 376 -22.32 31.39 -17.61
CA ALA A 376 -22.62 32.08 -18.86
C ALA A 376 -21.63 31.70 -19.98
N ARG A 377 -20.33 31.57 -19.66
CA ARG A 377 -19.30 31.19 -20.62
C ARG A 377 -19.42 29.74 -21.08
N LYS A 378 -19.80 28.82 -20.16
CA LYS A 378 -20.09 27.41 -20.50
C LYS A 378 -21.33 27.29 -21.38
N ALA A 379 -22.40 28.04 -21.09
CA ALA A 379 -23.62 28.08 -21.89
C ALA A 379 -23.35 28.58 -23.32
N ALA A 380 -22.62 29.69 -23.48
CA ALA A 380 -22.27 30.22 -24.80
C ALA A 380 -21.42 29.24 -25.62
N LYS A 381 -20.50 28.52 -24.97
CA LYS A 381 -19.66 27.51 -25.63
C LYS A 381 -20.47 26.30 -26.09
N LEU A 382 -21.44 25.85 -25.29
CA LEU A 382 -22.35 24.76 -25.63
C LEU A 382 -23.25 25.15 -26.82
N GLN A 383 -23.77 26.38 -26.83
CA GLN A 383 -24.58 26.90 -27.91
C GLN A 383 -23.80 26.98 -29.23
N ALA A 384 -22.57 27.52 -29.20
CA ALA A 384 -21.69 27.55 -30.38
C ALA A 384 -21.33 26.15 -30.89
N MET A 385 -21.25 25.15 -30.01
CA MET A 385 -21.02 23.76 -30.40
C MET A 385 -22.25 23.13 -31.05
N ARG A 386 -23.46 23.43 -30.54
CA ARG A 386 -24.74 23.01 -31.14
C ARG A 386 -24.93 23.61 -32.53
N GLU A 387 -24.63 24.90 -32.71
CA GLU A 387 -24.69 25.56 -34.02
C GLU A 387 -23.73 24.95 -35.04
N LYS A 388 -22.51 24.59 -34.62
CA LYS A 388 -21.54 23.89 -35.48
C LYS A 388 -21.97 22.47 -35.85
N LEU A 389 -22.56 21.72 -34.92
CA LEU A 389 -23.08 20.37 -35.20
C LEU A 389 -24.28 20.42 -36.14
N ALA A 390 -25.18 21.39 -35.96
CA ALA A 390 -26.32 21.61 -36.85
C ALA A 390 -25.87 21.99 -38.27
N ALA A 391 -24.87 22.87 -38.41
CA ALA A 391 -24.29 23.21 -39.72
C ALA A 391 -23.61 22.02 -40.41
N ALA A 392 -23.16 21.03 -39.64
CA ALA A 392 -22.54 19.80 -40.14
C ALA A 392 -23.55 18.67 -40.43
N GLY A 393 -24.85 18.86 -40.19
CA GLY A 393 -25.89 17.84 -40.39
C GLY A 393 -25.81 16.66 -39.41
N LEU A 394 -25.14 16.84 -38.27
CA LEU A 394 -24.99 15.82 -37.23
C LEU A 394 -26.08 15.96 -36.16
N PRO A 395 -26.60 14.85 -35.59
CA PRO A 395 -27.58 14.91 -34.53
C PRO A 395 -26.99 15.62 -33.29
N THR A 396 -27.72 16.60 -32.76
CA THR A 396 -27.31 17.31 -31.55
C THR A 396 -27.58 16.45 -30.31
N PRO A 397 -26.61 16.30 -29.41
CA PRO A 397 -26.86 15.66 -28.11
C PRO A 397 -27.82 16.55 -27.29
N ASP A 398 -28.90 15.94 -26.80
CA ASP A 398 -29.89 16.57 -25.93
C ASP A 398 -29.27 17.09 -24.63
#